data_AF-A0A5C4R435-F1
#
_entry.id   AF-A0A5C4R435-F1
#
_cell.length_a   1.000
_cell.length_b   1.000
_cell.length_c   1.000
_cell.angle_alpha   90.00
_cell.angle_beta   90.00
_cell.angle_gamma   90.00
#
_symmetry.space_group_name_H-M   'P 1'
#
loop_
_entity.id
_entity.type
_entity.pdbx_description
1 polymer ?
#
loop_
_entity_poly.entity_id
_entity_poly.type
_entity_poly.pdbx_seq_one_letter_code
_entity_poly.pdbx_strand_id
1 'polypeptide(L)'
;MKILVAVSIFGLAAGPAFAWNHQTDFRGLEIYDHETGTVDLQVICDPNGAFIPPIFSAEVAFNGIAYEGDMALKTDAGTFTAQAVNGGVSAKDAAGWENLVKAFRSSAKIELTAGNQTYKIDTGTPFPVSCGAAE
;
A
#
# COMPACT_ATOMS: atom_id res chain seq x y z
N MET A 1 0.18 -10.30 -58.42
CA MET A 1 1.29 -10.30 -57.44
C MET A 1 0.73 -9.83 -56.11
N LYS A 2 0.98 -10.57 -55.02
CA LYS A 2 0.29 -10.48 -53.72
C LYS A 2 0.63 -9.17 -52.99
N ILE A 3 -0.38 -8.43 -52.55
CA ILE A 3 -0.23 -7.26 -51.66
C ILE A 3 -0.13 -7.80 -50.23
N LEU A 4 1.03 -7.64 -49.60
CA LEU A 4 1.26 -7.98 -48.20
C LEU A 4 0.79 -6.82 -47.33
N VAL A 5 -0.28 -7.05 -46.56
CA VAL A 5 -0.75 -6.14 -45.50
C VAL A 5 0.14 -6.36 -44.28
N ALA A 6 0.94 -5.37 -43.91
CA ALA A 6 1.69 -5.35 -42.66
C ALA A 6 0.76 -4.85 -41.55
N VAL A 7 0.32 -5.75 -40.67
CA VAL A 7 -0.40 -5.41 -39.43
C VAL A 7 0.64 -5.10 -38.36
N SER A 8 0.82 -3.81 -38.05
CA SER A 8 1.62 -3.37 -36.91
C SER A 8 0.79 -3.55 -35.63
N ILE A 9 1.09 -4.60 -34.87
CA ILE A 9 0.57 -4.80 -33.52
C ILE A 9 1.31 -3.81 -32.61
N PHE A 10 0.65 -2.71 -32.25
CA PHE A 10 1.08 -1.88 -31.13
C PHE A 10 0.86 -2.68 -29.86
N GLY A 11 1.90 -3.38 -29.40
CA GLY A 11 1.94 -3.96 -28.07
C GLY A 11 1.84 -2.84 -27.05
N LEU A 12 0.73 -2.78 -26.33
CA LEU A 12 0.63 -2.00 -25.09
C LEU A 12 1.65 -2.59 -24.13
N ALA A 13 2.79 -1.91 -23.98
CA ALA A 13 3.73 -2.22 -22.91
C ALA A 13 3.00 -1.95 -21.58
N ALA A 14 2.50 -3.00 -20.95
CA ALA A 14 2.16 -2.95 -19.53
C ALA A 14 3.46 -2.58 -18.81
N GLY A 15 3.56 -1.34 -18.34
CA GLY A 15 4.66 -0.93 -17.47
C GLY A 15 4.71 -1.85 -16.25
N PRO A 16 5.88 -2.08 -15.66
CA PRO A 16 5.97 -2.86 -14.42
C PRO A 16 5.09 -2.19 -13.38
N ALA A 17 4.15 -2.95 -12.81
CA ALA A 17 3.47 -2.53 -11.59
C ALA A 17 4.56 -2.25 -10.56
N PHE A 18 4.61 -1.03 -10.02
CA PHE A 18 5.66 -0.62 -9.11
C PHE A 18 5.50 -1.39 -7.80
N ALA A 19 6.35 -2.40 -7.62
CA ALA A 19 6.58 -3.07 -6.34
C ALA A 19 6.89 -2.03 -5.25
N TRP A 20 6.59 -2.36 -3.99
CA TRP A 20 6.94 -1.53 -2.84
C TRP A 20 8.40 -1.06 -2.93
N ASN A 21 8.61 0.25 -2.97
CA ASN A 21 9.94 0.83 -2.92
C ASN A 21 10.42 0.79 -1.48
N HIS A 22 11.43 -0.05 -1.21
CA HIS A 22 11.94 -0.26 0.15
C HIS A 22 13.26 0.49 0.35
N GLN A 23 13.32 1.23 1.45
CA GLN A 23 14.52 1.91 1.92
C GLN A 23 14.68 1.74 3.44
N THR A 24 15.91 1.85 3.92
CA THR A 24 16.20 1.83 5.36
C THR A 24 16.81 3.16 5.77
N ASP A 25 16.27 3.80 6.81
CA ASP A 25 16.83 5.03 7.36
C ASP A 25 18.11 4.76 8.17
N PHE A 26 18.83 5.83 8.55
CA PHE A 26 20.10 5.70 9.30
C PHE A 26 19.93 5.12 10.72
N ARG A 27 18.71 5.07 11.25
CA ARG A 27 18.38 4.49 12.56
C ARG A 27 17.94 3.03 12.44
N GLY A 28 17.71 2.53 11.23
CA GLY A 28 17.24 1.17 10.98
C GLY A 28 15.72 1.06 10.82
N LEU A 29 15.00 2.17 10.62
CA LEU A 29 13.60 2.12 10.21
C LEU A 29 13.51 1.59 8.78
N GLU A 30 12.62 0.63 8.54
CA GLU A 30 12.29 0.15 7.22
C GLU A 30 11.08 0.95 6.70
N ILE A 31 11.25 1.59 5.55
CA ILE A 31 10.24 2.45 4.94
C ILE A 31 9.89 1.84 3.58
N TYR A 32 8.59 1.65 3.37
CA TYR A 32 8.03 1.04 2.17
C TYR A 32 7.04 2.01 1.53
N ASP A 33 7.40 2.51 0.35
CA ASP A 33 6.60 3.47 -0.39
C ASP A 33 5.88 2.82 -1.57
N HIS A 34 4.67 3.29 -1.86
CA HIS A 34 3.94 3.00 -3.08
C HIS A 34 3.19 4.25 -3.54
N GLU A 35 3.57 4.77 -4.70
CA GLU A 35 3.01 6.01 -5.27
C GLU A 35 2.45 5.73 -6.67
N THR A 36 1.19 6.08 -6.88
CA THR A 36 0.50 5.93 -8.19
C THR A 36 -0.05 7.24 -8.72
N GLY A 37 0.31 8.36 -8.08
CA GLY A 37 -0.14 9.72 -8.41
C GLY A 37 -1.55 10.06 -7.92
N THR A 38 -2.39 9.07 -7.64
CA THR A 38 -3.72 9.26 -7.02
C THR A 38 -3.79 8.72 -5.60
N VAL A 39 -3.02 7.67 -5.30
CA VAL A 39 -2.85 7.11 -3.96
C VAL A 39 -1.37 7.02 -3.66
N ASP A 40 -0.99 7.58 -2.51
CA ASP A 40 0.35 7.49 -1.96
C ASP A 40 0.26 6.78 -0.61
N LEU A 41 1.03 5.70 -0.47
CA LEU A 41 1.13 4.89 0.74
C LEU A 41 2.58 4.87 1.18
N GLN A 42 2.83 5.18 2.45
CA GLN A 42 4.14 4.99 3.07
C GLN A 42 3.96 4.18 4.34
N VAL A 43 4.59 3.01 4.43
CA VAL A 43 4.57 2.16 5.62
C VAL A 43 5.94 2.23 6.29
N ILE A 44 5.97 2.58 7.57
CA ILE A 44 7.17 2.67 8.40
C ILE A 44 7.14 1.55 9.43
N CYS A 45 8.18 0.73 9.44
CA CYS A 45 8.39 -0.35 10.37
C CYS A 45 9.64 -0.12 11.20
N ASP A 46 9.56 -0.35 12.52
CA ASP A 46 10.71 -0.38 13.41
C ASP A 46 10.96 -1.79 13.97
N PRO A 47 11.45 -2.73 13.15
CA PRO A 47 11.62 -4.12 13.58
C PRO A 47 12.72 -4.29 14.64
N ASN A 48 13.67 -3.36 14.70
CA ASN A 48 14.84 -3.44 15.56
C ASN A 48 14.74 -2.56 16.82
N GLY A 49 13.65 -1.81 17.00
CA GLY A 49 13.46 -0.93 18.16
C GLY A 49 14.42 0.25 18.19
N ALA A 50 14.63 0.88 17.03
CA ALA A 50 15.30 2.17 16.90
C ALA A 50 14.64 3.24 17.79
N PHE A 51 13.33 3.10 18.00
CA PHE A 51 12.55 3.85 18.99
C PHE A 51 12.07 2.93 20.12
N ILE A 52 11.81 3.53 21.28
CA ILE A 52 11.31 2.83 22.46
C ILE A 52 10.03 3.53 22.96
N PRO A 53 8.85 2.89 22.89
CA PRO A 53 8.63 1.58 22.23
C PRO A 53 8.83 1.67 20.70
N PRO A 54 9.02 0.52 20.01
CA PRO A 54 9.09 0.49 18.56
C PRO A 54 7.89 1.16 17.89
N ILE A 55 8.12 1.85 16.78
CA ILE A 55 7.08 2.56 16.04
C ILE A 55 6.68 1.81 14.77
N PHE A 56 5.37 1.73 14.54
CA PHE A 56 4.80 1.18 13.31
C PHE A 56 3.64 2.05 12.87
N SER A 57 3.69 2.53 11.64
CA SER A 57 2.68 3.43 11.09
C SER A 57 2.61 3.34 9.57
N ALA A 58 1.48 3.75 9.02
CA ALA A 58 1.28 3.93 7.60
C ALA A 58 0.64 5.30 7.36
N GLU A 59 1.24 6.10 6.48
CA GLU A 59 0.62 7.30 5.96
C GLU A 59 -0.19 6.96 4.71
N VAL A 60 -1.36 7.60 4.58
CA VAL A 60 -2.25 7.43 3.44
C VAL A 60 -2.64 8.80 2.93
N ALA A 61 -2.28 9.08 1.68
CA ALA A 61 -2.66 10.31 1.00
C ALA A 61 -3.38 10.01 -0.32
N PHE A 62 -4.35 10.87 -0.65
CA PHE A 62 -5.06 10.85 -1.91
C PHE A 62 -4.82 12.14 -2.66
N ASN A 63 -4.28 12.04 -3.88
CA ASN A 63 -3.88 13.19 -4.70
C ASN A 63 -2.97 14.18 -3.92
N GLY A 64 -2.02 13.66 -3.15
CA GLY A 64 -1.11 14.45 -2.32
C GLY A 64 -1.73 15.07 -1.06
N ILE A 65 -2.97 14.73 -0.70
CA ILE A 65 -3.64 15.22 0.52
C ILE A 65 -3.78 14.06 1.51
N ALA A 66 -3.21 14.22 2.70
CA ALA A 66 -3.33 13.24 3.77
C ALA A 66 -4.80 12.95 4.11
N TYR A 67 -5.15 11.68 4.23
CA TYR A 67 -6.52 11.24 4.49
C TYR A 67 -6.83 11.13 5.98
N GLU A 68 -8.07 11.47 6.34
CA GLU A 68 -8.61 11.30 7.69
C GLU A 68 -9.99 10.64 7.61
N GLY A 69 -10.17 9.57 8.38
CA GLY A 69 -11.43 8.83 8.46
C GLY A 69 -11.30 7.34 8.20
N ASP A 70 -12.46 6.69 8.06
CA ASP A 70 -12.57 5.25 7.93
C ASP A 70 -12.21 4.76 6.51
N MET A 71 -11.51 3.65 6.47
CA MET A 71 -11.09 2.97 5.25
C MET A 71 -11.55 1.51 5.25
N ALA A 72 -11.98 1.04 4.09
CA ALA A 72 -12.22 -0.38 3.83
C ALA A 72 -11.29 -0.85 2.71
N LEU A 73 -10.46 -1.87 3.01
CA LEU A 73 -9.54 -2.49 2.08
C LEU A 73 -10.08 -3.85 1.69
N LYS A 74 -10.54 -3.97 0.45
CA LYS A 74 -11.07 -5.22 -0.09
C LYS A 74 -10.01 -5.91 -0.95
N THR A 75 -9.82 -7.19 -0.68
CA THR A 75 -8.89 -8.10 -1.35
C THR A 75 -9.59 -9.42 -1.65
N ASP A 76 -8.91 -10.35 -2.33
CA ASP A 76 -9.44 -11.70 -2.53
C ASP A 76 -9.59 -12.50 -1.21
N ALA A 77 -8.83 -12.13 -0.17
CA ALA A 77 -8.91 -12.74 1.15
C ALA A 77 -10.07 -12.21 2.01
N GLY A 78 -10.70 -11.11 1.59
CA GLY A 78 -11.79 -10.46 2.32
C GLY A 78 -11.65 -8.95 2.41
N THR A 79 -12.51 -8.35 3.23
CA THR A 79 -12.54 -6.92 3.51
C THR A 79 -11.99 -6.65 4.91
N PHE A 80 -11.03 -5.74 4.99
CA PHE A 80 -10.38 -5.29 6.20
C PHE A 80 -10.70 -3.82 6.44
N THR A 81 -10.77 -3.39 7.69
CA THR A 81 -11.09 -2.00 8.03
C THR A 81 -10.00 -1.38 8.89
N ALA A 82 -9.66 -0.14 8.60
CA ALA A 82 -8.73 0.67 9.37
C ALA A 82 -9.21 2.13 9.38
N GLN A 83 -8.79 2.91 10.37
CA GLN A 83 -9.10 4.34 10.42
C GLN A 83 -7.81 5.14 10.36
N ALA A 84 -7.74 6.09 9.43
CA ALA A 84 -6.66 7.07 9.36
C ALA A 84 -6.98 8.24 10.30
N VAL A 85 -6.05 8.54 11.22
CA VAL A 85 -6.11 9.65 12.18
C VAL A 85 -4.82 10.45 12.06
N ASN A 86 -4.92 11.76 11.86
CA ASN A 86 -3.79 12.63 11.52
C ASN A 86 -3.02 12.16 10.27
N GLY A 87 -3.72 11.72 9.23
CA GLY A 87 -3.10 11.32 7.96
C GLY A 87 -2.61 9.88 7.87
N GLY A 88 -2.79 9.06 8.91
CA GLY A 88 -2.26 7.69 8.91
C GLY A 88 -2.88 6.72 9.90
N VAL A 89 -2.53 5.46 9.76
CA VAL A 89 -2.87 4.36 10.68
C VAL A 89 -1.62 4.02 11.47
N SER A 90 -1.71 3.76 12.77
CA SER A 90 -0.56 3.37 13.58
C SER A 90 -0.87 2.19 14.48
N ALA A 91 0.16 1.46 14.91
CA ALA A 91 0.02 0.34 15.84
C ALA A 91 -0.52 0.73 17.23
N LYS A 92 -0.74 2.02 17.51
CA LYS A 92 -1.52 2.47 18.68
C LYS A 92 -2.98 2.03 18.58
N ASP A 93 -3.53 1.97 17.37
CA ASP A 93 -4.77 1.23 17.07
C ASP A 93 -4.38 -0.17 16.58
N ALA A 94 -4.25 -1.10 17.52
CA ALA A 94 -3.79 -2.46 17.22
C ALA A 94 -4.67 -3.17 16.18
N ALA A 95 -5.99 -3.02 16.28
CA ALA A 95 -6.93 -3.70 15.39
C ALA A 95 -6.88 -3.10 13.98
N GLY A 96 -6.91 -1.77 13.86
CA GLY A 96 -6.79 -1.09 12.57
C GLY A 96 -5.45 -1.36 11.90
N TRP A 97 -4.36 -1.37 12.67
CA TRP A 97 -3.02 -1.71 12.18
C TRP A 97 -2.93 -3.14 11.66
N GLU A 98 -3.38 -4.12 12.44
CA GLU A 98 -3.38 -5.53 12.02
C GLU A 98 -4.20 -5.73 10.75
N ASN A 99 -5.38 -5.14 10.67
CA ASN A 99 -6.24 -5.22 9.50
C ASN A 99 -5.58 -4.62 8.26
N LEU A 100 -4.95 -3.44 8.40
CA LEU A 100 -4.25 -2.78 7.31
C LEU A 100 -3.10 -3.65 6.78
N VAL A 101 -2.24 -4.14 7.67
CA VAL A 101 -1.11 -4.99 7.28
C VAL A 101 -1.60 -6.30 6.69
N LYS A 102 -2.62 -6.95 7.27
CA LYS A 102 -3.21 -8.18 6.72
C LYS A 102 -3.76 -7.96 5.31
N ALA A 103 -4.42 -6.83 5.05
CA ALA A 103 -4.89 -6.48 3.71
C ALA A 103 -3.72 -6.30 2.72
N PHE A 104 -2.68 -5.56 3.09
CA PHE A 104 -1.53 -5.33 2.23
C PHE A 104 -0.71 -6.60 1.97
N ARG A 105 -0.64 -7.52 2.93
CA ARG A 105 0.06 -8.80 2.78
C ARG A 105 -0.75 -9.86 2.02
N SER A 106 -2.08 -9.75 2.00
CA SER A 106 -2.94 -10.78 1.38
C SER A 106 -3.02 -10.67 -0.14
N SER A 107 -2.76 -9.49 -0.72
CA SER A 107 -2.90 -9.24 -2.15
C SER A 107 -2.03 -8.09 -2.63
N ALA A 108 -1.58 -8.13 -3.88
CA ALA A 108 -1.02 -6.97 -4.57
C ALA A 108 -2.10 -6.02 -5.10
N LYS A 109 -3.33 -6.54 -5.29
CA LYS A 109 -4.47 -5.80 -5.84
C LYS A 109 -5.50 -5.55 -4.77
N ILE A 110 -5.79 -4.28 -4.53
CA ILE A 110 -6.60 -3.83 -3.38
C ILE A 110 -7.60 -2.79 -3.85
N GLU A 111 -8.87 -3.00 -3.53
CA GLU A 111 -9.89 -1.97 -3.65
C GLU A 111 -9.98 -1.21 -2.32
N LEU A 112 -9.42 0.00 -2.28
CA LEU A 112 -9.44 0.87 -1.11
C LEU A 112 -10.62 1.83 -1.21
N THR A 113 -11.57 1.73 -0.29
CA THR A 113 -12.68 2.69 -0.16
C THR A 113 -12.42 3.61 1.02
N ALA A 114 -12.45 4.92 0.76
CA ALA A 114 -12.20 5.99 1.73
C ALA A 114 -13.24 7.09 1.53
N GLY A 115 -14.10 7.30 2.52
CA GLY A 115 -15.30 8.13 2.39
C GLY A 115 -16.20 7.63 1.25
N ASN A 116 -16.48 8.50 0.26
CA ASN A 116 -17.31 8.17 -0.91
C ASN A 116 -16.51 7.79 -2.16
N GLN A 117 -15.19 7.58 -2.02
CA GLN A 117 -14.29 7.29 -3.14
C GLN A 117 -13.76 5.85 -3.01
N THR A 118 -13.58 5.21 -4.16
CA THR A 118 -12.95 3.88 -4.25
C THR A 118 -11.79 3.95 -5.23
N TYR A 119 -10.63 3.52 -4.75
CA TYR A 119 -9.37 3.48 -5.49
C TYR A 119 -8.96 2.03 -5.73
N LYS A 120 -8.44 1.76 -6.92
CA LYS A 120 -7.84 0.46 -7.25
C LYS A 120 -6.33 0.60 -7.17
N ILE A 121 -5.74 -0.08 -6.20
CA ILE A 121 -4.32 -0.07 -5.93
C ILE A 121 -3.74 -1.37 -6.47
N ASP A 122 -2.66 -1.29 -7.24
CA ASP A 122 -1.87 -2.43 -7.67
C ASP A 122 -0.42 -2.19 -7.25
N THR A 123 -0.03 -2.80 -6.13
CA THR A 123 1.32 -2.68 -5.55
C THR A 123 2.34 -3.58 -6.25
N GLY A 124 1.97 -4.28 -7.33
CA GLY A 124 2.80 -5.24 -8.05
C GLY A 124 3.09 -6.55 -7.30
N THR A 125 3.36 -6.46 -6.00
CA THR A 125 3.58 -7.58 -5.08
C THR A 125 2.88 -7.31 -3.75
N PRO A 126 2.41 -8.35 -3.02
CA PRO A 126 1.94 -8.17 -1.65
C PRO A 126 3.03 -7.58 -0.76
N PHE A 127 2.62 -6.88 0.29
CA PHE A 127 3.52 -6.30 1.27
C PHE A 127 4.39 -7.38 1.94
N PRO A 128 5.72 -7.20 2.03
CA PRO A 128 6.62 -8.31 2.28
C PRO A 128 6.79 -8.68 3.76
N VAL A 129 6.41 -7.79 4.69
CA VAL A 129 6.72 -7.94 6.13
C VAL A 129 5.48 -7.79 7.00
N SER A 130 5.51 -8.36 8.22
CA SER A 130 4.43 -8.22 9.20
C SER A 130 4.42 -6.85 9.90
N CYS A 131 5.52 -6.10 9.88
CA CYS A 131 5.59 -4.74 10.42
C CYS A 131 4.97 -4.60 11.84
N GLY A 132 5.25 -5.56 12.73
CA GLY A 132 4.72 -5.58 14.09
C GLY A 132 3.26 -6.02 14.25
N ALA A 133 2.54 -6.32 13.16
CA ALA A 133 1.22 -6.96 13.23
C ALA A 133 1.36 -8.45 13.62
N ALA A 134 0.42 -8.94 14.44
CA ALA A 134 0.34 -10.36 14.76
C ALA A 134 0.03 -11.19 13.49
N GLU A 135 0.73 -12.32 13.34
CA GLU A 135 0.52 -13.27 12.23
C GLU A 135 -0.81 -14.03 12.35
#